data_AF-A0A4P6XLZ2-F1
#
_entry.id   AF-A0A4P6XLZ2-F1
#
_cell.length_a   1.000
_cell.length_b   1.000
_cell.length_c   1.000
_cell.angle_alpha   90.00
_cell.angle_beta   90.00
_cell.angle_gamma   90.00
#
_symmetry.space_group_name_H-M   'P 1'
#
loop_
_entity.id
_entity.type
_entity.pdbx_description
1 polymer ?
#
loop_
_entity_poly.entity_id
_entity_poly.type
_entity_poly.pdbx_seq_one_letter_code
_entity_poly.pdbx_strand_id
1 'polypeptide(L)'
;MLRHTLIALRLCSRKAHTNQDIEHAKKWLIEFQPGEIPRNEFSILYSRSLGPGGQKVNKTSSKATISLEPYQWLNQKVSGWMPKAVIGQIREKPLRYQTKAGGILIQSDTSRNRDVNTDECFRKLLQEIKLQVFFEEEASEEDKKKWQKLAAQQKEWRLEEKKRNSERKKSRSKKFDV
;
A
#
# COMPACT_ATOMS: atom_id res chain seq x y z
N MET A 1 -4.02 24.26 -1.54
CA MET A 1 -4.85 23.92 -0.36
C MET A 1 -5.41 22.49 -0.48
N LEU A 2 -4.56 21.44 -0.57
CA LEU A 2 -5.03 20.05 -0.75
C LEU A 2 -4.15 19.05 0.02
N ARG A 3 -3.79 19.37 1.27
CA ARG A 3 -3.05 18.44 2.15
C ARG A 3 -3.73 18.16 3.49
N HIS A 4 -4.78 18.90 3.83
CA HIS A 4 -5.48 18.74 5.12
C HIS A 4 -6.67 17.76 5.09
N THR A 5 -7.20 17.40 3.91
CA THR A 5 -8.38 16.51 3.81
C THR A 5 -8.05 15.02 3.93
N LEU A 6 -6.78 14.62 3.76
CA LEU A 6 -6.36 13.21 3.87
C LEU A 6 -6.12 12.74 5.32
N ILE A 7 -6.08 13.66 6.29
CA ILE A 7 -5.84 13.32 7.70
C ILE A 7 -7.16 13.00 8.44
N ALA A 8 -8.25 13.67 8.08
CA ALA A 8 -9.54 13.52 8.76
C ALA A 8 -10.23 12.16 8.51
N LEU A 9 -10.00 11.52 7.37
CA LEU A 9 -10.51 10.18 7.05
C LEU A 9 -9.73 9.04 7.71
N ARG A 10 -8.61 9.33 8.40
CA ARG A 10 -7.71 8.31 8.96
C ARG A 10 -8.00 7.94 10.43
N LEU A 11 -8.93 8.63 11.09
CA LEU A 11 -9.23 8.43 12.51
C LEU A 11 -10.37 7.43 12.78
N CYS A 12 -11.08 6.94 11.75
CA CYS A 12 -12.24 6.06 11.96
C CYS A 12 -11.89 4.60 12.29
N SER A 13 -10.73 4.07 11.86
CA SER A 13 -10.33 2.68 12.15
C SER A 13 -9.80 2.47 13.59
N ARG A 14 -9.85 3.46 14.49
CA ARG A 14 -9.42 3.27 15.90
C ARG A 14 -10.47 2.60 16.79
N LYS A 15 -11.73 2.50 16.38
CA LYS A 15 -12.84 2.18 17.30
C LYS A 15 -13.28 0.70 17.39
N ALA A 16 -12.60 -0.27 16.76
CA ALA A 16 -13.13 -1.65 16.70
C ALA A 16 -12.17 -2.79 17.06
N HIS A 17 -10.89 -2.53 17.31
CA HIS A 17 -9.88 -3.61 17.49
C HIS A 17 -9.07 -3.39 18.77
N THR A 18 -8.86 -4.45 19.54
CA THR A 18 -8.05 -4.40 20.77
C THR A 18 -6.59 -4.18 20.39
N ASN A 19 -5.77 -3.59 21.27
CA ASN A 19 -4.32 -3.41 21.00
C ASN A 19 -3.63 -4.73 20.59
N GLN A 20 -4.01 -5.85 21.21
CA GLN A 20 -3.52 -7.18 20.87
C GLN A 20 -3.85 -7.59 19.42
N ASP A 21 -5.04 -7.23 18.91
CA ASP A 21 -5.42 -7.51 17.52
C ASP A 21 -4.56 -6.73 16.53
N ILE A 22 -4.19 -5.50 16.90
CA ILE A 22 -3.35 -4.61 16.10
C ILE A 22 -1.91 -5.16 16.07
N GLU A 23 -1.36 -5.56 17.21
CA GLU A 23 -0.03 -6.19 17.29
C GLU A 23 0.03 -7.48 16.49
N HIS A 24 -0.98 -8.35 16.62
CA HIS A 24 -1.09 -9.56 15.82
C HIS A 24 -1.15 -9.24 14.31
N ALA A 25 -1.92 -8.23 13.92
CA ALA A 25 -2.01 -7.80 12.53
C ALA A 25 -0.68 -7.22 11.99
N LYS A 26 0.08 -6.50 12.82
CA LYS A 26 1.43 -6.02 12.48
C LYS A 26 2.39 -7.19 12.25
N LYS A 27 2.43 -8.14 13.18
CA LYS A 27 3.26 -9.34 13.07
C LYS A 27 2.93 -10.13 11.80
N TRP A 28 1.65 -10.35 11.55
CA TRP A 28 1.16 -10.99 10.34
C TRP A 28 1.63 -10.25 9.07
N LEU A 29 1.57 -8.92 9.03
CA LEU A 29 1.98 -8.15 7.84
C LEU A 29 3.46 -8.35 7.48
N ILE A 30 4.32 -8.52 8.49
CA ILE A 30 5.76 -8.72 8.31
C ILE A 30 6.06 -10.16 7.88
N GLU A 31 5.54 -11.14 8.62
CA GLU A 31 5.91 -12.55 8.49
C GLU A 31 5.20 -13.24 7.32
N PHE A 32 3.95 -12.86 7.03
CA PHE A 32 3.08 -13.60 6.12
C PHE A 32 3.62 -13.65 4.69
N GLN A 33 3.66 -14.87 4.15
CA GLN A 33 4.21 -15.17 2.83
C GLN A 33 3.11 -15.52 1.81
N PRO A 34 3.33 -15.29 0.50
CA PRO A 34 2.35 -15.61 -0.53
C PRO A 34 1.99 -17.11 -0.57
N GLY A 35 2.89 -17.98 -0.14
CA GLY A 35 2.68 -19.43 -0.11
C GLY A 35 1.74 -19.91 1.00
N GLU A 36 1.53 -19.10 2.03
CA GLU A 36 0.62 -19.41 3.16
C GLU A 36 -0.84 -19.10 2.84
N ILE A 37 -1.10 -18.42 1.71
CA ILE A 37 -2.46 -18.13 1.26
C ILE A 37 -3.13 -19.45 0.85
N PRO A 38 -4.28 -19.80 1.45
CA PRO A 38 -4.98 -21.05 1.15
C PRO A 38 -5.54 -21.01 -0.28
N ARG A 39 -4.79 -21.60 -1.22
CA ARG A 39 -5.14 -21.64 -2.65
C ARG A 39 -6.51 -22.28 -2.91
N ASN A 40 -6.93 -23.19 -2.06
CA ASN A 40 -8.19 -23.93 -2.17
C ASN A 40 -9.43 -23.04 -1.99
N GLU A 41 -9.29 -21.89 -1.34
CA GLU A 41 -10.39 -20.93 -1.19
C GLU A 41 -10.61 -20.11 -2.47
N PHE A 42 -9.59 -20.01 -3.33
CA PHE A 42 -9.63 -19.20 -4.54
C PHE A 42 -10.11 -20.02 -5.74
N SER A 43 -10.94 -19.40 -6.56
CA SER A 43 -11.26 -19.93 -7.89
C SER A 43 -10.10 -19.61 -8.84
N ILE A 44 -9.41 -20.65 -9.33
CA ILE A 44 -8.28 -20.51 -10.25
C ILE A 44 -8.73 -20.92 -11.65
N LEU A 45 -8.69 -19.95 -12.57
CA LEU A 45 -9.05 -20.14 -13.98
C LEU A 45 -7.83 -19.92 -14.88
N TYR A 46 -7.69 -20.78 -15.88
CA TYR A 46 -6.63 -20.66 -16.88
C TYR A 46 -7.20 -20.24 -18.22
N SER A 47 -6.55 -19.26 -18.85
CA SER A 47 -6.93 -18.73 -20.15
C SER A 47 -5.72 -18.52 -21.05
N ARG A 48 -5.98 -18.18 -22.31
CA ARG A 48 -4.90 -17.88 -23.27
C ARG A 48 -4.32 -16.49 -23.00
N SER A 49 -3.00 -16.38 -23.06
CA SER A 49 -2.30 -15.10 -22.93
C SER A 49 -2.52 -14.23 -24.17
N LEU A 50 -2.52 -12.91 -24.01
CA LEU A 50 -2.72 -11.95 -25.11
C LEU A 50 -1.41 -11.55 -25.82
N GLY A 51 -0.29 -12.19 -25.46
CA GLY A 51 1.05 -11.86 -25.94
C GLY A 51 1.29 -12.15 -27.44
N PRO A 52 2.48 -11.78 -27.96
CA PRO A 52 2.81 -11.90 -29.38
C PRO A 52 2.60 -13.33 -29.89
N GLY A 53 1.91 -13.42 -31.03
CA GLY A 53 1.34 -14.65 -31.57
C GLY A 53 2.34 -15.78 -31.83
N GLY A 54 1.81 -17.00 -31.89
CA GLY A 54 2.56 -18.22 -32.21
C GLY A 54 1.80 -19.47 -31.80
N GLN A 55 2.23 -20.65 -32.27
CA GLN A 55 1.54 -21.91 -31.97
C GLN A 55 1.37 -22.14 -30.46
N LYS A 56 2.38 -21.78 -29.65
CA LYS A 56 2.34 -22.01 -28.20
C LYS A 56 1.30 -21.14 -27.49
N VAL A 57 1.19 -19.86 -27.85
CA VAL A 57 0.21 -18.91 -27.27
C VAL A 57 -1.23 -19.31 -27.61
N ASN A 58 -1.45 -19.80 -28.83
CA ASN A 58 -2.77 -20.21 -29.29
C ASN A 58 -3.23 -21.55 -28.68
N LYS A 59 -2.29 -22.44 -28.37
CA LYS A 59 -2.58 -23.80 -27.85
C LYS A 59 -2.55 -23.90 -26.33
N THR A 60 -1.78 -23.05 -25.63
CA THR A 60 -1.55 -23.21 -24.19
C THR A 60 -2.30 -22.15 -23.39
N SER A 61 -3.15 -22.58 -22.45
CA SER A 61 -3.77 -21.70 -21.46
C SER A 61 -2.80 -21.39 -20.33
N SER A 62 -1.86 -20.47 -20.59
CA SER A 62 -0.82 -20.08 -19.61
C SER A 62 -1.23 -18.94 -18.68
N LYS A 63 -2.19 -18.08 -19.06
CA LYS A 63 -2.64 -16.97 -18.21
C LYS A 63 -3.41 -17.52 -17.02
N ALA A 64 -3.00 -17.17 -15.81
CA ALA A 64 -3.69 -17.51 -14.58
C ALA A 64 -4.58 -16.35 -14.15
N THR A 65 -5.79 -16.66 -13.72
CA THR A 65 -6.74 -15.73 -13.11
C THR A 65 -7.18 -16.32 -11.78
N ILE A 66 -6.96 -15.60 -10.69
CA ILE A 66 -7.49 -15.97 -9.37
C ILE A 66 -8.66 -15.04 -9.07
N SER A 67 -9.75 -15.62 -8.57
CA SER A 67 -10.91 -14.87 -8.13
C SER A 67 -11.45 -15.38 -6.80
N LEU A 68 -12.03 -14.46 -6.04
CA LEU A 68 -12.81 -14.76 -4.85
C LEU A 68 -14.11 -13.97 -4.94
N GLU A 69 -15.21 -14.65 -4.67
CA GLU A 69 -16.54 -14.06 -4.76
C GLU A 69 -16.74 -12.97 -3.70
N PRO A 70 -17.63 -11.98 -3.93
CA PRO A 70 -17.82 -10.86 -3.01
C PRO A 70 -18.13 -11.26 -1.56
N TYR A 71 -18.92 -12.32 -1.38
CA TYR A 71 -19.32 -12.81 -0.06
C TYR A 71 -18.22 -13.59 0.67
N GLN A 72 -17.11 -13.89 -0.01
CA GLN A 72 -15.99 -14.69 0.50
C GLN A 72 -14.76 -13.83 0.80
N TRP A 73 -14.41 -12.89 -0.10
CA TRP A 73 -13.15 -12.14 -0.07
C TRP A 73 -12.85 -11.43 1.27
N LEU A 74 -13.86 -10.81 1.89
CA LEU A 74 -13.72 -10.07 3.16
C LEU A 74 -14.52 -10.70 4.30
N ASN A 75 -14.85 -11.99 4.18
CA ASN A 75 -15.56 -12.73 5.20
C ASN A 75 -14.58 -13.50 6.08
N GLN A 76 -14.62 -13.28 7.40
CA GLN A 76 -13.71 -13.92 8.35
C GLN A 76 -13.78 -15.45 8.32
N LYS A 77 -14.92 -16.03 7.92
CA LYS A 77 -15.07 -17.49 7.84
C LYS A 77 -14.26 -18.12 6.71
N VAL A 78 -14.09 -17.39 5.60
CA VAL A 78 -13.35 -17.85 4.43
C VAL A 78 -11.94 -17.27 4.50
N SER A 79 -11.83 -15.94 4.55
CA SER A 79 -10.55 -15.22 4.70
C SER A 79 -10.04 -15.23 6.16
N GLY A 80 -10.05 -16.41 6.80
CA GLY A 80 -9.59 -16.60 8.17
C GLY A 80 -8.07 -16.46 8.33
N TRP A 81 -7.34 -16.60 7.22
CA TRP A 81 -5.91 -16.36 7.12
C TRP A 81 -5.53 -14.87 7.24
N MET A 82 -6.50 -13.95 7.16
CA MET A 82 -6.27 -12.51 7.29
C MET A 82 -6.83 -11.96 8.62
N PRO A 83 -6.04 -11.15 9.36
CA PRO A 83 -6.52 -10.54 10.60
C PRO A 83 -7.69 -9.57 10.37
N LYS A 84 -8.61 -9.49 11.35
CA LYS A 84 -9.80 -8.62 11.31
C LYS A 84 -9.46 -7.15 11.05
N ALA A 85 -8.37 -6.66 11.65
CA ALA A 85 -7.91 -5.29 11.47
C ALA A 85 -7.52 -4.99 10.02
N VAL A 86 -6.89 -5.96 9.34
CA VAL A 86 -6.50 -5.87 7.92
C VAL A 86 -7.75 -5.86 7.03
N ILE A 87 -8.70 -6.77 7.30
CA ILE A 87 -10.00 -6.80 6.60
C ILE A 87 -10.76 -5.47 6.76
N GLY A 88 -10.77 -4.90 7.97
CA GLY A 88 -11.38 -3.60 8.26
C GLY A 88 -10.81 -2.49 7.37
N GLN A 89 -9.48 -2.38 7.28
CA GLN A 89 -8.83 -1.38 6.43
C GLN A 89 -9.11 -1.57 4.94
N ILE A 90 -9.17 -2.81 4.47
CA ILE A 90 -9.46 -3.12 3.06
C ILE A 90 -10.93 -2.79 2.71
N ARG A 91 -11.86 -2.90 3.67
CA ARG A 91 -13.26 -2.48 3.48
C ARG A 91 -13.39 -0.96 3.36
N GLU A 92 -12.61 -0.21 4.13
CA GLU A 92 -12.59 1.26 4.05
C GLU A 92 -11.95 1.75 2.74
N LYS A 93 -10.87 1.09 2.31
CA LYS A 93 -10.15 1.44 1.08
C LYS A 93 -10.00 0.21 0.18
N PRO A 94 -10.83 0.06 -0.86
CA PRO A 94 -10.79 -1.11 -1.73
C PRO A 94 -9.44 -1.22 -2.43
N LEU A 95 -9.01 -2.46 -2.67
CA LEU A 95 -7.79 -2.76 -3.43
C LEU A 95 -8.01 -2.48 -4.91
N ARG A 96 -6.91 -2.23 -5.64
CA ARG A 96 -6.92 -2.03 -7.09
C ARG A 96 -7.63 -3.15 -7.86
N TYR A 97 -7.51 -4.39 -7.37
CA TYR A 97 -8.03 -5.60 -8.01
C TYR A 97 -9.44 -5.99 -7.54
N GLN A 98 -10.09 -5.17 -6.71
CA GLN A 98 -11.48 -5.44 -6.33
C GLN A 98 -12.45 -5.11 -7.46
N THR A 99 -13.43 -5.99 -7.65
CA THR A 99 -14.51 -5.78 -8.61
C THR A 99 -15.57 -4.86 -8.03
N LYS A 100 -16.38 -4.24 -8.90
CA LYS A 100 -17.52 -3.41 -8.46
C LYS A 100 -18.53 -4.18 -7.59
N ALA A 101 -18.61 -5.50 -7.76
CA ALA A 101 -19.47 -6.36 -6.98
C ALA A 101 -18.92 -6.65 -5.57
N GLY A 102 -17.67 -6.25 -5.26
CA GLY A 102 -17.02 -6.47 -3.97
C GLY A 102 -16.16 -7.75 -3.88
N GLY A 103 -16.00 -8.47 -5.00
CA GLY A 103 -15.07 -9.60 -5.10
C GLY A 103 -13.66 -9.15 -5.44
N ILE A 104 -12.75 -10.09 -5.65
CA ILE A 104 -11.40 -9.81 -6.13
C ILE A 104 -11.10 -10.62 -7.38
N LEU A 105 -10.39 -9.99 -8.32
CA LEU A 105 -9.98 -10.61 -9.58
C LEU A 105 -8.55 -10.18 -9.91
N ILE A 106 -7.61 -11.11 -9.90
CA ILE A 106 -6.20 -10.86 -10.22
C ILE A 106 -5.76 -11.78 -11.33
N GLN A 107 -5.04 -11.21 -12.30
CA GLN A 107 -4.58 -11.93 -13.49
C GLN A 107 -3.07 -11.75 -13.68
N SER A 108 -2.44 -12.81 -14.18
CA SER A 108 -1.02 -12.80 -14.53
C SER A 108 -0.74 -13.69 -15.74
N ASP A 109 0.02 -13.15 -16.69
CA ASP A 109 0.50 -13.82 -17.90
C ASP A 109 1.98 -13.52 -18.19
N THR A 110 2.76 -13.29 -17.12
CA THR A 110 4.19 -12.94 -17.20
C THR A 110 5.06 -14.07 -17.73
N SER A 111 4.73 -15.32 -17.41
CA SER A 111 5.50 -16.50 -17.78
C SER A 111 4.73 -17.43 -18.74
N ARG A 112 5.48 -18.33 -19.39
CA ARG A 112 4.93 -19.44 -20.19
C ARG A 112 4.35 -20.56 -19.32
N ASN A 113 4.72 -20.63 -18.04
CA ASN A 113 4.23 -21.62 -17.10
C ASN A 113 3.02 -21.05 -16.33
N ARG A 114 1.90 -21.79 -16.34
CA ARG A 114 0.68 -21.41 -15.64
C ARG A 114 0.85 -21.40 -14.12
N ASP A 115 1.67 -22.30 -13.57
CA ASP A 115 1.86 -22.42 -12.12
C ASP A 115 2.63 -21.22 -11.58
N VAL A 116 3.67 -20.80 -12.31
CA VAL A 116 4.41 -19.55 -12.04
C VAL A 116 3.49 -18.34 -12.12
N ASN A 117 2.57 -18.31 -13.08
CA ASN A 117 1.60 -17.22 -13.19
C ASN A 117 0.59 -17.23 -12.02
N THR A 118 0.19 -18.40 -11.54
CA THR A 118 -0.65 -18.54 -10.34
C THR A 118 0.07 -17.99 -9.11
N ASP A 119 1.34 -18.35 -8.92
CA ASP A 119 2.16 -17.83 -7.81
C ASP A 119 2.31 -16.30 -7.87
N GLU A 120 2.52 -15.76 -9.08
CA GLU A 120 2.59 -14.32 -9.31
C GLU A 120 1.26 -13.61 -8.98
N CYS A 121 0.11 -14.23 -9.22
CA CYS A 121 -1.18 -13.66 -8.81
C CYS A 121 -1.26 -13.52 -7.28
N PHE A 122 -0.87 -14.55 -6.52
CA PHE A 122 -0.85 -14.49 -5.06
C PHE A 122 0.19 -13.51 -4.52
N ARG A 123 1.36 -13.41 -5.18
CA ARG A 123 2.37 -12.40 -4.84
C ARG A 123 1.84 -10.98 -5.03
N LYS A 124 1.17 -10.71 -6.16
CA LYS A 124 0.52 -9.42 -6.44
C LYS A 124 -0.56 -9.12 -5.40
N LEU A 125 -1.37 -10.11 -5.04
CA LEU A 125 -2.41 -9.95 -4.02
C LEU A 125 -1.81 -9.48 -2.70
N LEU A 126 -0.82 -10.21 -2.20
CA LEU A 126 -0.17 -9.91 -0.93
C LEU A 126 0.56 -8.57 -0.96
N GLN A 127 1.20 -8.24 -2.08
CA GLN A 127 1.85 -6.94 -2.27
C GLN A 127 0.84 -5.79 -2.18
N GLU A 128 -0.33 -5.89 -2.83
CA GLU A 128 -1.36 -4.85 -2.73
C GLU A 128 -1.95 -4.74 -1.32
N ILE A 129 -2.13 -5.87 -0.63
CA ILE A 129 -2.55 -5.87 0.78
C ILE A 129 -1.52 -5.09 1.62
N LYS A 130 -0.22 -5.38 1.46
CA LYS A 130 0.87 -4.69 2.20
C LYS A 130 0.97 -3.20 1.86
N LEU A 131 0.63 -2.79 0.64
CA LEU A 131 0.64 -1.39 0.24
C LEU A 131 -0.55 -0.61 0.82
N GLN A 132 -1.71 -1.24 0.92
CA GLN A 132 -2.92 -0.58 1.38
C GLN A 132 -3.02 -0.54 2.91
N VAL A 133 -2.54 -1.60 3.56
CA VAL A 133 -2.65 -1.79 5.00
C VAL A 133 -1.51 -1.06 5.67
N PHE A 134 -1.87 -0.13 6.55
CA PHE A 134 -0.91 0.67 7.30
C PHE A 134 -1.28 0.67 8.77
N PHE A 135 -0.32 0.32 9.61
CA PHE A 135 -0.44 0.49 11.04
C PHE A 135 0.49 1.61 11.47
N GLU A 136 -0.01 2.54 12.30
CA GLU A 136 0.83 3.55 12.93
C GLU A 136 1.87 2.81 13.78
N GLU A 137 3.13 2.88 13.35
CA GLU A 137 4.28 2.49 14.16
C GLU A 137 4.71 3.68 14.99
N GLU A 138 5.19 3.41 16.20
CA GLU A 138 5.88 4.41 16.97
C GLU A 138 7.14 4.80 16.20
N ALA A 139 7.33 6.09 15.95
CA ALA A 139 8.48 6.57 15.18
C ALA A 139 9.78 6.01 15.79
N SER A 140 10.53 5.27 14.97
CA SER A 140 11.84 4.73 15.35
C SER A 140 12.74 5.85 15.87
N GLU A 141 13.66 5.53 16.77
CA GLU A 141 14.64 6.51 17.27
C GLU A 141 15.44 7.13 16.13
N GLU A 142 15.71 6.36 15.08
CA GLU A 142 16.39 6.82 13.87
C GLU A 142 15.55 7.84 13.10
N ASP A 143 14.25 7.59 12.96
CA ASP A 143 13.33 8.52 12.33
C ASP A 143 13.25 9.81 13.14
N LYS A 144 13.12 9.73 14.46
CA LYS A 144 13.12 10.90 15.36
C LYS A 144 14.39 11.74 15.16
N LYS A 145 15.57 11.11 15.13
CA LYS A 145 16.86 11.80 14.86
C LYS A 145 16.89 12.44 13.48
N LYS A 146 16.38 11.76 12.45
CA LYS A 146 16.28 12.29 11.08
C LYS A 146 15.37 13.51 11.02
N TRP A 147 14.20 13.47 11.66
CA TRP A 147 13.28 14.60 11.76
C TRP A 147 13.90 15.80 12.47
N GLN A 148 14.64 15.57 13.57
CA GLN A 148 15.38 16.63 14.26
C GLN A 148 16.44 17.28 13.36
N LYS A 149 17.21 16.49 12.59
CA LYS A 149 18.20 17.00 11.64
C LYS A 149 17.57 17.86 10.55
N LEU A 150 16.46 17.39 9.97
CA LEU A 150 15.72 18.15 8.94
C LEU A 150 15.16 19.46 9.51
N ALA A 151 14.63 19.44 10.73
CA ALA A 151 14.14 20.63 11.40
C ALA A 151 15.25 21.66 11.65
N ALA A 152 16.45 21.20 12.05
CA ALA A 152 17.62 22.05 12.23
C ALA A 152 18.06 22.71 10.91
N GLN A 153 18.17 21.92 9.83
CA GLN A 153 18.52 22.44 8.49
C GLN A 153 17.49 23.46 7.99
N GLN A 154 16.20 23.18 8.17
CA GLN A 154 15.15 24.12 7.75
C GLN A 154 15.20 25.43 8.55
N LYS A 155 15.54 25.36 9.84
CA LYS A 155 15.73 26.54 10.69
C LYS A 155 16.93 27.37 10.22
N GLU A 156 18.04 26.72 9.90
CA GLU A 156 19.24 27.37 9.39
C GLU A 156 18.98 28.06 8.05
N TRP A 157 18.38 27.36 7.09
CA TRP A 157 17.95 27.96 5.81
C TRP A 157 17.08 29.19 6.05
N ARG A 158 16.07 29.09 6.93
CA ARG A 158 15.16 30.21 7.22
C ARG A 158 15.92 31.42 7.75
N LEU A 159 16.91 31.23 8.63
CA LEU A 159 17.71 32.31 9.18
C LEU A 159 18.58 32.96 8.11
N GLU A 160 19.21 32.16 7.24
CA GLU A 160 20.03 32.65 6.14
C GLU A 160 19.21 33.43 5.11
N GLU A 161 18.05 32.91 4.73
CA GLU A 161 17.08 33.59 3.88
C GLU A 161 16.65 34.94 4.47
N LYS A 162 16.39 34.98 5.79
CA LYS A 162 16.03 36.22 6.50
C LYS A 162 17.19 37.22 6.51
N LYS A 163 18.42 36.75 6.74
CA LYS A 163 19.64 37.56 6.73
C LYS A 163 19.90 38.15 5.34
N ARG A 164 19.91 37.32 4.30
CA ARG A 164 20.05 37.73 2.90
C ARG A 164 19.01 38.78 2.49
N ASN A 165 17.76 38.57 2.88
CA ASN A 165 16.69 39.53 2.61
C ASN A 165 16.88 40.86 3.37
N SER A 166 17.38 40.82 4.59
CA SER A 166 17.71 42.03 5.36
C SER A 166 18.85 42.81 4.72
N GLU A 167 19.93 42.14 4.33
CA GLU A 167 21.07 42.74 3.62
C GLU A 167 20.64 43.37 2.30
N ARG A 168 19.83 42.66 1.51
CA ARG A 168 19.27 43.19 0.25
C ARG A 168 18.39 44.43 0.46
N LYS A 169 17.69 44.54 1.59
CA LYS A 169 16.92 45.74 1.93
C LYS A 169 17.84 46.89 2.36
N LYS A 170 18.87 46.59 3.15
CA LYS A 170 19.86 47.57 3.62
C LYS A 170 20.62 48.18 2.44
N SER A 171 21.04 47.39 1.45
CA SER A 171 21.72 47.89 0.25
C SER A 171 20.85 48.77 -0.64
N ARG A 172 19.52 48.65 -0.56
CA ARG A 172 18.56 49.51 -1.29
C ARG A 172 18.24 50.82 -0.57
N SER A 173 18.61 50.95 0.71
CA SER A 173 18.37 52.18 1.47
C SER A 173 19.39 53.24 1.04
N LYS A 174 18.92 54.37 0.52
CA LYS A 174 19.78 55.54 0.27
C LYS A 174 20.29 56.06 1.60
N LYS A 175 21.62 56.25 1.71
CA LYS A 175 22.20 57.09 2.77
C LYS A 175 21.69 58.51 2.56
N PHE A 176 20.85 59.00 3.47
CA PHE A 176 20.66 60.42 3.65
C PHE A 176 21.82 60.89 4.53
N ASP A 177 22.87 61.41 3.90
CA ASP A 177 23.87 62.21 4.62
C ASP A 177 23.25 63.61 4.80
N VAL A 178 23.12 64.05 6.06
CA VAL A 178 22.67 65.39 6.48
C VAL A 178 23.90 66.27 6.67
#